data_AF-A0A3A4AQD5-F1
#
_entry.id   AF-A0A3A4AQD5-F1
#
_cell.length_a   1.000
_cell.length_b   1.000
_cell.length_c   1.000
_cell.angle_alpha   90.00
_cell.angle_beta   90.00
_cell.angle_gamma   90.00
#
_symmetry.space_group_name_H-M   'P 1'
#
loop_
_entity.id
_entity.type
_entity.pdbx_description
1 polymer ?
#
loop_
_entity_poly.entity_id
_entity_poly.type
_entity_poly.pdbx_seq_one_letter_code
_entity_poly.pdbx_strand_id
1 'polypeptide(L)'
;MSHGSQDRVWVKSSYSGDSGGCVEVTVTEDGVSVRDSKNPGGAVLAYTDHEWDVFVRSVKEGEFDRERLAMMRQDSRTERNTP
;
A
#
# COMPACT_ATOMS: atom_id res chain seq x y z
N MET A 1 7.85 8.69 27.40
CA MET A 1 7.87 9.55 26.19
C MET A 1 6.66 9.17 25.35
N SER A 2 5.46 9.64 25.70
CA SER A 2 4.27 9.46 24.85
C SER A 2 4.37 10.48 23.72
N HIS A 3 4.63 10.02 22.50
CA HIS A 3 4.49 10.87 21.33
C HIS A 3 3.00 11.07 21.12
N GLY A 4 2.54 12.27 21.49
CA GLY A 4 1.19 12.74 21.17
C GLY A 4 0.94 12.48 19.68
N SER A 5 -0.19 11.83 19.42
CA SER A 5 -0.75 11.69 18.09
C SER A 5 -0.80 13.07 17.46
N GLN A 6 0.11 13.34 16.53
CA GLN A 6 0.04 14.52 15.68
C GLN A 6 -1.36 14.57 15.06
N ASP A 7 -2.03 15.71 15.17
CA ASP A 7 -3.42 15.97 14.74
C ASP A 7 -3.55 15.84 13.21
N ARG A 8 -3.41 14.64 12.69
CA ARG A 8 -3.74 14.26 11.31
C ARG A 8 -5.03 13.46 11.39
N VAL A 9 -6.02 13.82 10.58
CA VAL A 9 -7.26 13.07 10.47
C VAL A 9 -6.94 11.77 9.74
N TRP A 10 -6.72 10.71 10.50
CA TRP A 10 -6.52 9.36 9.98
C TRP A 10 -7.86 8.72 9.66
N VAL A 11 -8.02 8.25 8.43
CA VAL A 11 -9.19 7.53 7.96
C VAL A 11 -8.86 6.04 7.94
N LYS A 12 -9.59 5.26 8.73
CA LYS A 12 -9.49 3.80 8.74
C LYS A 12 -10.28 3.21 7.58
N SER A 13 -9.71 2.22 6.88
CA SER A 13 -10.42 1.53 5.79
C SER A 13 -11.67 0.81 6.30
N SER A 14 -12.80 0.98 5.61
CA SER A 14 -14.08 0.32 5.89
C SER A 14 -14.06 -1.19 5.62
N TYR A 15 -13.08 -1.67 4.84
CA TYR A 15 -12.86 -3.10 4.59
C TYR A 15 -12.11 -3.80 5.74
N SER A 16 -11.79 -3.07 6.81
CA SER A 16 -11.12 -3.61 7.99
C SER A 16 -12.14 -4.27 8.93
N GLY A 17 -12.38 -5.57 8.77
CA GLY A 17 -13.11 -6.38 9.75
C GLY A 17 -12.28 -6.71 11.01
N ASP A 18 -12.90 -7.34 12.01
CA ASP A 18 -12.26 -7.74 13.27
C ASP A 18 -11.09 -8.74 13.10
N SER A 19 -11.01 -9.42 11.96
CA SER A 19 -10.04 -10.49 11.69
C SER A 19 -8.65 -10.04 11.24
N GLY A 20 -8.39 -8.72 11.18
CA GLY A 20 -7.02 -8.20 11.19
C GLY A 20 -6.44 -7.81 9.84
N GLY A 21 -6.02 -6.55 9.80
CA GLY A 21 -5.39 -5.89 8.64
C GLY A 21 -5.88 -4.47 8.48
N CYS A 22 -6.00 -3.74 9.59
CA CYS A 22 -6.54 -2.39 9.56
C CYS A 22 -5.45 -1.43 9.10
N VAL A 23 -5.67 -0.78 7.96
CA VAL A 23 -4.83 0.33 7.50
C VAL A 23 -5.53 1.65 7.76
N GLU A 24 -4.73 2.64 8.11
CA GLU A 24 -5.14 4.04 8.23
C GLU A 24 -4.39 4.87 7.21
N VAL A 25 -5.09 5.81 6.58
CA VAL A 25 -4.52 6.76 5.62
C VAL A 25 -4.80 8.18 6.04
N THR A 26 -3.91 9.10 5.71
CA THR A 26 -4.13 10.54 5.88
C THR A 26 -3.50 11.30 4.72
N VAL A 27 -4.18 12.37 4.30
CA VAL A 27 -3.69 13.30 3.28
C VAL A 27 -2.97 14.44 3.99
N THR A 28 -1.84 14.83 3.43
CA THR A 28 -0.90 15.82 3.96
C THR A 28 -0.53 16.80 2.86
N GLU A 29 0.17 17.88 3.19
CA GLU A 29 0.66 18.83 2.19
C GLU A 29 1.66 18.21 1.21
N ASP A 30 2.38 17.17 1.64
CA ASP A 30 3.42 16.49 0.86
C ASP A 30 2.91 15.22 0.14
N GLY A 31 1.62 14.89 0.29
CA GLY A 31 0.99 13.70 -0.31
C GLY A 31 0.25 12.82 0.69
N VAL A 32 0.36 11.50 0.55
CA VAL A 32 -0.41 10.51 1.32
C VAL A 32 0.48 9.71 2.27
N SER A 33 0.04 9.58 3.52
CA SER A 33 0.68 8.71 4.52
C SER A 33 -0.21 7.51 4.85
N VAL A 34 0.39 6.33 4.96
CA VAL A 34 -0.27 5.06 5.29
C VAL A 34 0.40 4.42 6.50
N ARG A 35 -0.40 3.88 7.43
CA ARG A 35 0.12 3.13 8.58
C ARG A 35 -0.76 1.94 8.94
N ASP A 36 -0.20 1.06 9.76
CA ASP A 36 -0.94 -0.01 10.43
C ASP A 36 -1.73 0.56 11.62
N SER A 37 -3.06 0.43 11.61
CA SER A 37 -3.91 0.91 12.71
C SER A 37 -3.65 0.19 14.04
N LYS A 38 -3.11 -1.05 14.01
CA LYS A 38 -2.75 -1.82 15.22
C LYS A 38 -1.41 -1.40 15.79
N ASN A 39 -0.57 -0.71 15.01
CA ASN A 39 0.67 -0.13 15.48
C ASN A 39 0.80 1.34 15.06
N PRO A 40 -0.02 2.27 15.63
CA PRO A 40 -0.04 3.67 15.22
C PRO A 40 1.28 4.42 15.40
N GLY A 41 2.16 3.93 16.28
CA GLY A 41 3.52 4.45 16.51
C GLY A 41 4.61 3.72 15.73
N GLY A 42 4.24 2.77 14.87
CA GLY A 42 5.14 2.05 13.99
C GLY A 42 5.56 2.87 12.77
N ALA A 43 6.14 2.18 11.78
CA ALA A 43 6.54 2.82 10.53
C ALA A 43 5.34 3.40 9.78
N VAL A 44 5.53 4.59 9.22
CA VAL A 44 4.59 5.26 8.33
C VAL A 44 5.18 5.26 6.93
N LEU A 45 4.42 4.78 5.95
CA LEU A 45 4.77 4.87 4.54
C LEU A 45 4.27 6.20 4.00
N ALA A 46 5.13 6.98 3.38
CA ALA A 46 4.78 8.27 2.79
C ALA A 46 4.95 8.19 1.27
N TYR A 47 3.97 8.72 0.55
CA TYR A 47 3.91 8.78 -0.90
C TYR A 47 3.63 10.22 -1.31
N THR A 48 4.27 10.67 -2.38
CA THR A 48 3.80 11.87 -3.10
C THR A 48 2.41 11.61 -3.71
N ASP A 49 1.68 12.67 -4.07
CA ASP A 49 0.39 12.53 -4.76
C ASP A 49 0.49 11.69 -6.04
N HIS A 50 1.54 11.93 -6.84
CA HIS A 50 1.76 11.19 -8.08
C HIS A 50 2.04 9.69 -7.83
N GLU A 51 2.87 9.36 -6.84
CA GLU A 51 3.13 7.97 -6.48
C GLU A 51 1.87 7.28 -5.98
N TRP A 52 1.04 7.99 -5.20
CA TRP A 52 -0.22 7.47 -4.70
C TRP A 52 -1.21 7.17 -5.85
N ASP A 53 -1.34 8.08 -6.81
CA ASP A 53 -2.20 7.89 -7.99
C ASP A 53 -1.78 6.69 -8.83
N VAL A 54 -0.47 6.57 -9.10
CA VAL A 54 0.10 5.43 -9.82
C VAL A 54 -0.17 4.15 -9.04
N PHE A 55 0.09 4.13 -7.73
CA PHE A 55 -0.14 2.98 -6.88
C PHE A 55 -1.60 2.51 -6.93
N VAL A 56 -2.56 3.42 -6.73
CA VAL A 56 -3.99 3.08 -6.75
C VAL A 56 -4.43 2.55 -8.12
N ARG A 57 -3.92 3.13 -9.21
CA ARG A 57 -4.19 2.62 -10.56
C ARG A 57 -3.64 1.22 -10.76
N SER A 58 -2.37 0.98 -10.43
CA SER A 58 -1.72 -0.32 -10.55
C SER A 58 -2.43 -1.40 -9.72
N VAL A 59 -2.91 -1.07 -8.52
CA VAL A 59 -3.75 -1.97 -7.71
C VAL A 59 -5.05 -2.32 -8.44
N LYS A 60 -5.76 -1.33 -8.99
CA LYS A 60 -7.02 -1.57 -9.73
C LYS A 60 -6.81 -2.39 -11.00
N GLU A 61 -5.66 -2.25 -11.65
CA GLU A 61 -5.27 -3.03 -12.83
C GLU A 61 -4.79 -4.46 -12.49
N GLY A 62 -4.70 -4.79 -11.20
CA GLY A 62 -4.26 -6.09 -10.71
C GLY A 62 -2.76 -6.32 -10.90
N GLU A 63 -1.95 -5.26 -11.07
CA GLU A 63 -0.50 -5.38 -11.30
C GLU A 63 0.19 -6.14 -10.15
N PHE A 64 -0.31 -5.95 -8.93
CA PHE A 64 0.24 -6.56 -7.72
C PHE A 64 -0.42 -7.90 -7.34
N ASP A 65 -1.35 -8.41 -8.15
CA ASP A 65 -1.97 -9.70 -7.91
C ASP A 65 -0.93 -10.81 -8.04
N ARG A 66 -0.82 -11.63 -6.99
CA ARG A 66 0.23 -12.66 -6.90
C ARG A 66 0.18 -13.66 -8.06
N GLU A 67 -1.01 -13.95 -8.57
CA GLU A 67 -1.22 -14.85 -9.71
C GLU A 67 -0.66 -14.23 -10.99
N ARG A 68 -0.99 -12.97 -11.27
CA ARG A 68 -0.48 -12.22 -12.42
C ARG A 68 1.03 -12.10 -12.39
N LEU A 69 1.61 -11.78 -11.23
CA LEU A 69 3.06 -11.70 -11.05
C LEU A 69 3.74 -13.07 -11.23
N ALA A 70 3.10 -14.16 -10.80
CA ALA A 70 3.62 -15.51 -11.01
C ALA A 70 3.69 -15.88 -12.49
N MET A 71 2.67 -15.51 -13.27
CA MET A 71 2.61 -15.76 -14.72
C MET A 71 3.66 -14.94 -15.49
N MET A 72 3.80 -13.64 -15.18
CA MET A 72 4.81 -12.79 -15.83
C MET A 72 6.23 -13.28 -15.57
N ARG A 73 6.51 -13.80 -14.37
CA ARG A 73 7.82 -14.41 -14.04
C ARG A 73 8.08 -15.71 -14.80
N GLN A 74 7.04 -16.45 -15.19
CA GLN A 74 7.15 -17.66 -15.99
C GLN A 74 7.44 -17.32 -17.45
N ASP A 75 6.76 -16.34 -18.03
CA ASP A 75 6.98 -15.91 -19.43
C ASP A 75 8.41 -15.40 -19.66
N SER A 76 8.92 -14.57 -18.75
CA SER A 76 10.32 -14.11 -18.82
C SER A 76 11.35 -15.22 -18.61
N ARG A 77 10.96 -16.39 -18.07
CA ARG A 77 11.82 -17.57 -17.97
C ARG A 77 11.78 -18.40 -19.26
N THR A 78 10.67 -18.37 -19.99
CA THR A 78 10.49 -19.04 -21.28
C THR A 78 11.33 -18.39 -22.38
N GLU A 79 11.40 -17.05 -22.44
CA GLU A 79 12.20 -16.33 -23.45
C GLU A 79 13.73 -16.53 -23.31
N ARG A 80 14.22 -16.88 -22.11
CA ARG A 80 15.65 -17.19 -21.89
C ARG A 80 16.05 -18.61 -22.32
N ASN A 81 15.11 -19.43 -22.79
CA ASN A 81 15.33 -20.85 -23.11
C ASN A 81 14.99 -21.21 -24.56
N THR A 82 14.91 -20.21 -25.45
CA THR A 82 14.86 -20.48 -26.90
C THR A 82 16.25 -20.93 -27.36
N PRO A 83 16.38 -22.08 -28.06
CA PRO A 83 17.67 -22.57 -28.57
C PRO A 83 18.31 -21.64 -29.60
#